data_AF-A0A7C4C6S8-F1
#
_entry.id   AF-A0A7C4C6S8-F1
#
_cell.length_a   1.000
_cell.length_b   1.000
_cell.length_c   1.000
_cell.angle_alpha   90.00
_cell.angle_beta   90.00
_cell.angle_gamma   90.00
#
_symmetry.space_group_name_H-M   'P 1'
#
loop_
_entity.id
_entity.type
_entity.pdbx_description
1 polymer ?
#
loop_
_entity_poly.entity_id
_entity_poly.type
_entity_poly.pdbx_seq_one_letter_code
_entity_poly.pdbx_strand_id
1 'polypeptide(L)' 'NIAKCAICKSNLRGVPNLPSVKMRNIPKSSKRPNRPYGGYIDHKCLEKLIKKAVREEVH' A
#
# COMPACT_ATOMS: atom_id res chain seq x y z
N ASN A 1 4.57 -9.22 -12.37
CA ASN A 1 3.15 -8.88 -12.12
C ASN A 1 3.16 -7.74 -11.13
N ILE A 2 2.70 -6.55 -11.51
CA ILE A 2 2.84 -5.32 -10.69
C ILE A 2 1.80 -5.33 -9.58
N ALA A 3 2.20 -4.97 -8.35
CA ALA A 3 1.28 -4.85 -7.23
C ALA A 3 0.29 -3.69 -7.47
N LYS A 4 -1.00 -3.95 -7.26
CA LYS A 4 -2.08 -3.00 -7.52
C LYS A 4 -2.82 -2.66 -6.22
N CYS A 5 -3.32 -1.43 -6.14
CA CYS A 5 -4.16 -0.97 -5.05
C CYS A 5 -5.47 -1.78 -5.01
N ALA A 6 -5.88 -2.23 -3.83
CA ALA A 6 -7.13 -2.98 -3.67
C ALA A 6 -8.39 -2.17 -4.03
N ILE A 7 -8.36 -0.84 -3.91
CA ILE A 7 -9.52 0.04 -4.12
C ILE A 7 -9.57 0.54 -5.57
N CYS A 8 -8.56 1.29 -5.99
CA CYS A 8 -8.54 1.96 -7.29
C CYS A 8 -7.77 1.20 -8.38
N LYS A 9 -7.17 0.03 -8.05
CA LYS A 9 -6.38 -0.80 -8.97
C LYS A 9 -5.15 -0.10 -9.59
N SER A 10 -4.76 1.06 -9.05
CA SER A 10 -3.55 1.79 -9.44
C SER A 10 -2.29 1.02 -9.08
N ASN A 11 -1.18 1.29 -9.80
CA ASN A 11 0.10 0.66 -9.50
C ASN A 11 0.67 1.15 -8.16
N LEU A 12 1.05 0.23 -7.29
CA LEU A 12 1.63 0.53 -5.98
C LEU A 12 3.11 0.89 -6.11
N ARG A 13 3.41 2.18 -5.93
CA ARG A 13 4.79 2.70 -5.87
C ARG A 13 5.42 2.31 -4.53
N GLY A 14 6.66 1.84 -4.57
CA GLY A 14 7.41 1.39 -3.39
C GLY A 14 7.21 -0.07 -3.01
N VAL A 15 6.48 -0.86 -3.81
CA VAL A 15 6.48 -2.33 -3.73
C VAL A 15 7.41 -2.86 -4.84
N PRO A 16 8.44 -3.64 -4.52
CA PRO A 16 9.32 -4.22 -5.52
C PRO A 16 8.55 -5.13 -6.48
N ASN A 17 8.76 -4.96 -7.78
CA ASN A 17 8.23 -5.87 -8.80
C ASN A 17 9.25 -6.99 -9.07
N LEU A 18 9.34 -7.92 -8.12
CA LEU A 18 10.25 -9.06 -8.20
C LEU A 18 9.44 -10.38 -8.23
N PRO A 19 9.98 -11.45 -8.84
CA PRO A 19 9.42 -12.79 -8.71
C PRO A 19 9.28 -13.23 -7.24
N SER A 20 8.33 -14.10 -6.94
CA SER A 20 8.06 -14.60 -5.58
C SER A 20 9.30 -15.17 -4.87
N VAL A 21 10.15 -15.88 -5.61
CA VAL A 21 11.42 -16.43 -5.12
C VAL A 21 12.37 -15.33 -4.64
N LYS A 22 12.55 -14.26 -5.44
CA LYS A 22 13.39 -13.11 -5.07
C LYS A 22 12.76 -12.26 -3.97
N MET A 23 11.44 -12.11 -3.98
CA MET A 23 10.67 -11.46 -2.91
C MET A 23 10.90 -12.15 -1.56
N ARG A 24 10.99 -13.49 -1.51
CA ARG A 24 11.22 -14.19 -0.24
C ARG A 24 12.57 -13.82 0.39
N ASN A 25 13.57 -13.54 -0.43
CA ASN A 25 14.95 -13.27 -0.03
C ASN A 25 15.25 -11.83 0.42
N ILE A 26 14.33 -10.88 0.20
CA ILE A 26 14.51 -9.49 0.67
C ILE A 26 13.95 -9.28 2.09
N PRO A 27 14.52 -8.35 2.88
CA PRO A 27 14.05 -8.04 4.22
C PRO A 27 12.64 -7.46 4.20
N LYS A 28 11.92 -7.59 5.33
CA LYS A 28 10.52 -7.15 5.46
C LYS A 28 10.32 -5.66 5.20
N SER A 29 11.28 -4.82 5.58
CA SER A 29 11.28 -3.37 5.35
C SER A 29 11.37 -3.01 3.87
N SER A 30 12.06 -3.80 3.06
CA SER A 30 12.19 -3.56 1.62
C SER A 30 11.02 -4.12 0.80
N LYS A 31 10.18 -4.99 1.39
CA LYS A 31 9.00 -5.56 0.71
C LYS A 31 7.86 -4.56 0.54
N ARG A 32 7.75 -3.60 1.45
CA ARG A 32 6.63 -2.65 1.50
C ARG A 32 7.04 -1.35 2.19
N PRO A 33 6.40 -0.22 1.85
CA PRO A 33 6.58 1.03 2.57
C PRO A 33 6.16 0.91 4.04
N ASN A 34 6.77 1.71 4.93
CA ASN A 34 6.50 1.69 6.37
C ASN A 34 5.18 2.38 6.79
N ARG A 35 4.43 2.96 5.85
CA ARG A 35 3.13 3.60 6.14
C ARG A 35 2.03 2.56 6.42
N PRO A 36 0.96 2.92 7.14
CA PRO A 36 -0.19 2.04 7.32
C PRO A 36 -0.78 1.62 5.97
N TYR A 37 -1.18 0.35 5.90
CA TYR A 37 -1.66 -0.33 4.69
C TYR A 37 -0.70 -0.23 3.48
N GLY A 38 0.60 -0.06 3.74
CA GLY A 38 1.67 -0.07 2.75
C GLY A 38 1.74 -1.40 2.01
N GLY A 39 1.70 -1.35 0.68
CA GLY A 39 1.71 -2.53 -0.18
C GLY A 39 0.33 -3.16 -0.45
N TYR A 40 -0.75 -2.56 0.07
CA TYR A 40 -2.13 -3.01 -0.19
C TYR A 40 -3.00 -1.92 -0.82
N ILE A 41 -2.94 -0.70 -0.28
CA ILE A 41 -3.58 0.49 -0.86
C ILE A 41 -2.54 1.54 -1.25
N ASP A 42 -2.86 2.40 -2.21
CA ASP A 42 -2.02 3.54 -2.57
C ASP A 42 -2.14 4.69 -1.57
N HIS A 43 -1.25 5.68 -1.69
CA HIS A 43 -1.22 6.83 -0.77
C HIS A 43 -2.48 7.70 -0.90
N LYS A 44 -3.03 7.82 -2.12
CA LYS A 44 -4.21 8.66 -2.39
C LYS A 44 -5.47 8.09 -1.77
N CYS A 45 -5.70 6.77 -1.90
CA CYS A 45 -6.84 6.14 -1.24
C CYS A 45 -6.70 6.18 0.28
N LEU A 46 -5.49 5.93 0.82
CA LEU A 46 -5.24 6.03 2.26
C LEU A 46 -5.58 7.44 2.79
N GLU A 47 -5.09 8.49 2.12
CA GLU A 47 -5.34 9.87 2.53
C GLU A 47 -6.85 10.20 2.57
N LYS A 48 -7.60 9.79 1.54
CA LYS A 48 -9.05 9.99 1.47
C LYS A 48 -9.78 9.25 2.60
N LEU A 49 -9.39 8.01 2.88
CA LEU A 49 -10.01 7.21 3.93
C LEU A 49 -9.72 7.75 5.32
N ILE A 50 -8.47 8.19 5.60
CA ILE A 50 -8.13 8.83 6.87
C ILE A 50 -8.96 10.10 7.06
N LYS A 51 -9.03 10.97 6.04
CA LYS A 51 -9.85 12.20 6.11
C LYS A 51 -11.33 11.90 6.33
N LYS A 52 -11.85 10.83 5.72
CA LYS A 52 -13.24 10.41 5.88
C LYS A 52 -13.51 9.90 7.30
N ALA A 53 -12.68 8.98 7.80
CA ALA A 53 -12.80 8.43 9.14
C ALA A 53 -12.76 9.53 10.21
N VAL A 54 -11.81 10.45 10.12
CA VAL A 54 -11.70 11.57 11.07
C VAL A 54 -12.91 12.49 11.02
N ARG A 55 -13.53 12.73 9.85
CA ARG A 55 -14.74 13.56 9.75
C ARG A 55 -15.97 12.85 10.29
N GLU A 56 -16.05 11.53 10.14
CA GLU A 56 -17.15 10.70 10.67
C GLU A 56 -17.04 10.54 12.20
N GLU A 57 -15.83 10.46 12.75
CA GLU A 57 -15.60 10.35 14.21
C GLU A 57 -15.94 11.63 14.99
N VAL A 58 -15.98 12.79 14.33
CA VAL A 58 -16.26 14.10 14.98
C VAL A 58 -17.77 14.38 15.11
N HIS A 59 -18.63 13.52 14.55
CA HIS A 59 -20.08 13.58 14.71
C HIS A 59 -20.59 12.67 15.82
#